data_AF-A0A928WSF8-F1
#
_entry.id   AF-A0A928WSF8-F1
#
_cell.length_a   1.000
_cell.length_b   1.000
_cell.length_c   1.000
_cell.angle_alpha   90.00
_cell.angle_beta   90.00
_cell.angle_gamma   90.00
#
_symmetry.space_group_name_H-M   'P 1'
#
loop_
_entity.id
_entity.type
_entity.pdbx_description
1 polymer ?
#
loop_
_entity_poly.entity_id
_entity_poly.type
_entity_poly.pdbx_seq_one_letter_code
_entity_poly.pdbx_strand_id
1 'polypeptide(L)' 'MGFFRQYIAPLFIVLIFAVALLAVSARIFLPSDMMAPAPIEEPISVLLDHTGVSVDIAVFPTT' A
#
# COMPACT_ATOMS: atom_id res chain seq x y z
N MET A 1 44.44 -25.05 -8.51
CA MET A 1 43.06 -25.44 -8.10
C MET A 1 42.41 -24.30 -7.31
N GLY A 2 41.93 -23.24 -7.96
CA GLY A 2 41.41 -22.07 -7.24
C GLY A 2 40.74 -21.01 -8.11
N PHE A 3 41.06 -20.98 -9.40
CA PHE A 3 40.58 -19.98 -10.35
C PHE A 3 39.05 -19.84 -10.37
N PHE A 4 38.32 -20.97 -10.42
CA PHE A 4 36.87 -20.91 -10.49
C PHE A 4 36.28 -20.24 -9.23
N ARG A 5 36.74 -20.64 -8.05
CA ARG A 5 36.21 -20.12 -6.78
C ARG A 5 36.66 -18.69 -6.49
N GLN A 6 37.85 -18.31 -6.95
CA GLN A 6 38.43 -17.02 -6.64
C GLN A 6 37.90 -15.88 -7.52
N TYR A 7 37.37 -16.19 -8.71
CA TYR A 7 36.79 -15.17 -9.60
C TYR A 7 35.28 -15.31 -9.75
N ILE A 8 34.76 -16.52 -9.90
CA ILE A 8 33.32 -16.72 -10.10
C ILE A 8 32.55 -16.50 -8.79
N ALA A 9 33.05 -16.96 -7.64
CA ALA A 9 32.33 -16.77 -6.37
C ALA A 9 32.22 -15.28 -5.97
N PRO A 10 33.29 -14.45 -6.02
CA PRO A 10 33.17 -13.03 -5.72
C PRO A 10 32.27 -12.27 -6.70
N LEU A 11 32.30 -12.62 -7.99
CA LEU A 11 31.41 -12.02 -8.98
C LEU A 11 29.95 -12.32 -8.66
N PHE A 12 29.60 -13.57 -8.36
CA PHE A 12 28.24 -13.93 -7.96
C PHE A 12 27.77 -13.22 -6.69
N ILE A 13 28.66 -13.04 -5.70
CA ILE A 13 28.31 -12.28 -4.48
C ILE A 13 27.90 -10.85 -4.84
N VAL A 14 28.71 -10.16 -5.66
CA VAL A 14 28.41 -8.78 -6.08
C VAL A 14 27.16 -8.73 -6.96
N LEU A 15 26.98 -9.70 -7.86
CA LEU A 15 25.83 -9.77 -8.76
C LEU A 15 24.53 -9.98 -7.98
N ILE A 16 24.49 -10.96 -7.07
CA ILE A 16 23.33 -11.22 -6.21
C ILE A 16 23.06 -10.03 -5.30
N PHE A 17 24.11 -9.43 -4.72
CA PHE A 17 23.99 -8.23 -3.91
C PHE A 17 23.38 -7.06 -4.70
N ALA A 18 23.86 -6.80 -5.92
CA ALA A 18 23.34 -5.74 -6.78
C ALA A 18 21.87 -5.98 -7.15
N VAL A 19 21.51 -7.22 -7.49
CA VAL A 19 20.11 -7.61 -7.77
C VAL A 19 19.24 -7.44 -6.53
N ALA A 20 19.71 -7.88 -5.36
CA ALA A 20 18.97 -7.73 -4.11
C ALA A 20 18.77 -6.25 -3.74
N LEU A 21 19.82 -5.42 -3.89
CA LEU A 21 19.76 -3.98 -3.64
C LEU A 21 18.76 -3.32 -4.61
N LEU A 22 18.83 -3.64 -5.91
CA LEU A 22 17.88 -3.16 -6.91
C LEU A 22 16.44 -3.60 -6.60
N ALA A 23 16.22 -4.87 -6.25
CA ALA A 23 14.89 -5.39 -5.94
C ALA A 23 14.28 -4.72 -4.69
N VAL A 24 15.08 -4.53 -3.64
CA VAL A 24 14.67 -3.84 -2.40
C VAL A 24 14.34 -2.38 -2.68
N SER A 25 15.18 -1.67 -3.45
CA SER A 25 14.91 -0.28 -3.83
C SER A 25 13.67 -0.17 -4.73
N ALA A 26 13.52 -1.06 -5.71
CA ALA A 26 12.38 -1.07 -6.61
C ALA A 26 11.07 -1.36 -5.88
N ARG A 27 11.07 -2.25 -4.88
CA ARG A 27 9.88 -2.61 -4.09
C ARG A 27 9.15 -1.38 -3.53
N ILE A 28 9.87 -0.38 -3.05
CA ILE A 28 9.31 0.86 -2.47
C ILE A 28 8.47 1.63 -3.50
N PHE A 29 8.84 1.52 -4.78
CA PHE A 29 8.15 2.20 -5.88
C PHE A 29 7.07 1.33 -6.54
N LEU A 30 6.91 0.06 -6.13
CA LEU A 30 5.84 -0.78 -6.67
C LEU A 30 4.50 -0.37 -6.03
N PRO A 31 3.42 -0.17 -6.82
CA PRO A 31 2.09 0.21 -6.31
C PRO A 31 1.55 -0.71 -5.20
N SER A 32 1.99 -1.96 -5.17
CA SER A 32 1.65 -2.94 -4.13
C SER A 32 2.20 -2.60 -2.74
N ASP A 33 3.30 -1.83 -2.65
CA ASP A 33 3.87 -1.41 -1.36
C ASP A 33 3.03 -0.32 -0.67
N MET A 34 2.10 0.32 -1.42
CA MET A 34 1.10 1.27 -0.88
C MET A 34 -0.25 0.61 -0.52
N MET A 35 -0.33 -0.73 -0.46
CA MET A 35 -1.56 -1.46 -0.08
C MET A 35 -1.84 -1.47 1.43
N ALA A 36 -1.62 -0.34 2.12
CA ALA A 36 -2.14 -0.15 3.46
C ALA A 36 -3.61 0.32 3.36
N PRO A 37 -4.56 -0.35 4.04
CA PRO A 37 -5.96 0.06 4.05
C PRO A 37 -6.10 1.53 4.45
N ALA A 38 -6.88 2.27 3.66
CA ALA A 38 -7.19 3.68 3.93
C ALA A 38 -7.83 3.85 5.32
N PRO A 39 -7.70 5.04 5.94
CA PRO A 39 -8.20 5.31 7.29
C PRO A 39 -9.64 4.85 7.51
N ILE A 40 -9.90 4.17 8.63
CA ILE A 40 -11.22 3.75 9.12
C ILE A 40 -11.98 4.88 9.83
N GLU A 41 -11.83 6.11 9.36
CA GLU A 41 -12.76 7.17 9.77
C GLU A 41 -14.09 6.83 9.09
N GLU A 42 -15.04 6.31 9.86
CA GLU A 42 -16.43 6.17 9.42
C GLU A 42 -16.85 7.52 8.85
N PRO A 43 -17.19 7.59 7.55
CA PRO A 43 -17.67 8.84 7.00
C PRO A 43 -18.92 9.22 7.80
N ILE A 44 -19.08 10.51 8.13
CA ILE A 44 -20.21 11.04 8.91
C ILE A 44 -21.57 10.55 8.37
N SER A 45 -21.63 10.17 7.08
CA SER A 45 -22.76 9.49 6.44
C SER A 45 -23.18 8.16 7.07
N VAL A 46 -22.26 7.40 7.67
CA VAL A 46 -22.53 6.11 8.34
C VAL A 46 -23.10 6.33 9.76
N LEU A 47 -22.67 7.39 10.46
CA LEU A 47 -23.26 7.78 11.76
C LEU A 47 -24.71 8.29 11.62
N LEU A 48 -25.03 8.96 10.52
CA LEU A 48 -26.39 9.43 10.20
C LEU A 48 -27.37 8.28 9.91
N ASP A 49 -26.88 7.10 9.52
CA ASP A 49 -27.72 5.91 9.28
C ASP A 49 -28.14 5.22 10.59
N HIS A 50 -27.28 5.26 11.62
CA HIS A 50 -27.54 4.60 12.92
C HIS A 50 -28.38 5.44 13.89
N THR A 51 -28.34 6.78 13.79
CA THR A 51 -29.31 7.63 14.49
C THR A 51 -30.47 7.84 13.55
N GLY A 52 -31.61 7.16 13.75
CA GLY A 52 -32.81 7.24 12.90
C GLY A 52 -33.45 8.63 12.85
N VAL A 53 -32.71 9.60 12.32
CA VAL A 53 -33.13 10.94 11.98
C VAL A 53 -33.42 10.88 10.49
N SER A 54 -34.68 10.59 10.17
CA SER A 54 -35.20 10.84 8.83
C SER A 54 -34.95 12.31 8.53
N VAL A 55 -34.15 12.57 7.50
CA VAL A 55 -34.05 13.89 6.89
C VAL A 55 -35.38 14.13 6.19
N ASP A 56 -36.42 14.48 6.96
CA ASP A 56 -37.69 15.02 6.48
C ASP A 56 -37.53 16.49 6.07
N ILE A 57 -36.37 16.82 5.48
CA ILE A 57 -36.17 18.07 4.73
C ILE A 57 -36.79 17.87 3.34
N ALA A 58 -38.08 17.57 3.31
CA ALA A 58 -38.86 17.53 2.07
C ALA A 58 -40.37 17.66 2.29
N VAL A 59 -40.84 18.29 3.38
CA VAL A 59 -42.24 18.74 3.47
C VAL A 59 -42.30 20.10 4.16
N PHE A 60 -41.87 21.14 3.45
CA PHE A 60 -42.63 22.39 3.48
C PHE A 60 -43.61 22.31 2.29
N PRO A 61 -44.92 22.24 2.57
CA PRO A 61 -45.75 23.30 2.01
C PRO A 61 -46.83 23.79 2.99
N THR A 62 -46.88 25.12 3.11
CA THR A 62 -48.09 25.96 3.17
C THR A 62 -49.41 25.27 3.55
N THR A 63 -49.85 25.41 4.80
CA THR A 63 -51.01 26.21 5.26
C THR A 63 -51.13 26.05 6.77
#